data_AF-A0A174WT98-F1
#
_entry.id   AF-A0A174WT98-F1
#
_cell.length_a   1.000
_cell.length_b   1.000
_cell.length_c   1.000
_cell.angle_alpha   90.00
_cell.angle_beta   90.00
_cell.angle_gamma   90.00
#
_symmetry.space_group_name_H-M   'P 1'
#
loop_
_entity.id
_entity.type
_entity.pdbx_description
1 polymer ?
#
loop_
_entity_poly.entity_id
_entity_poly.type
_entity_poly.pdbx_seq_one_letter_code
_entity_poly.pdbx_strand_id
1 'polypeptide(L)' 'MGLIDVFEKEDRTEIKLSQLCEMLSAGAKTELLMNAVNCDVPHQYIREMVTGEKEVSDCVLFSTEKR' A
#
# COMPACT_ATOMS: atom_id res chain seq x y z
N MET A 1 18.84 15.01 -23.13
CA MET A 1 18.10 15.46 -21.94
C MET A 1 17.51 14.23 -21.27
N GLY A 2 18.35 13.48 -20.55
CA GLY A 2 18.01 12.20 -19.94
C GLY A 2 17.87 12.36 -18.43
N LEU A 3 17.21 11.40 -17.79
CA LEU A 3 16.94 11.35 -16.34
C LEU A 3 18.14 11.69 -15.44
N ILE A 4 19.37 11.53 -15.95
CA ILE A 4 20.64 11.87 -15.30
C ILE A 4 20.85 13.38 -15.07
N ASP A 5 20.26 14.24 -15.89
CA ASP A 5 20.46 15.71 -15.82
C ASP A 5 19.59 16.36 -14.73
N VAL A 6 18.55 15.65 -14.25
CA VAL A 6 17.70 16.09 -13.13
C VAL A 6 18.34 15.76 -11.77
N PHE A 7 19.36 14.89 -11.75
CA PHE A 7 20.12 14.58 -10.52
C PHE A 7 21.27 15.57 -10.26
N GLU A 8 21.57 16.53 -11.15
CA GLU A 8 22.56 17.56 -10.87
C GLU A 8 21.95 18.76 -10.13
N LYS A 9 22.25 18.80 -8.82
CA LYS A 9 22.11 19.92 -7.88
C LYS A 9 20.67 20.41 -7.63
N GLU A 10 19.78 19.50 -7.24
CA GLU A 10 18.94 19.86 -6.09
C GLU A 10 19.87 19.91 -4.86
N ASP A 11 19.80 21.00 -4.09
CA ASP A 11 20.63 21.23 -2.91
C ASP A 11 20.82 19.95 -2.11
N ARG A 12 22.08 19.57 -1.85
CA ARG A 12 22.46 18.37 -1.09
C ARG A 12 21.99 18.50 0.36
N THR A 13 20.69 18.40 0.57
CA THR A 13 20.12 18.14 1.87
C THR A 13 20.49 16.69 2.18
N GLU A 14 21.10 16.45 3.33
CA GLU A 14 21.39 15.11 3.83
C GLU A 14 20.08 14.41 4.19
N ILE A 15 19.25 14.08 3.20
CA ILE A 15 18.06 13.29 3.44
C ILE A 15 18.57 11.88 3.71
N LYS A 16 18.36 11.42 4.94
CA LYS A 16 18.69 10.05 5.29
C LYS A 16 17.89 9.15 4.34
N LEU A 17 18.56 8.20 3.70
CA LEU A 17 17.91 7.24 2.81
C LEU A 17 16.73 6.52 3.48
N SER A 18 16.75 6.40 4.82
CA SER A 18 15.63 5.91 5.62
C SER A 18 14.36 6.76 5.45
N GLN A 19 14.47 8.09 5.49
CA GLN A 19 13.33 9.00 5.33
C GLN A 19 12.77 8.92 3.90
N LEU A 20 13.64 8.83 2.89
CA LEU A 20 13.18 8.62 1.51
C LEU A 20 12.46 7.27 1.34
N CYS A 21 12.98 6.21 1.96
CA CYS A 21 12.36 4.89 1.93
C CYS A 21 10.99 4.87 2.65
N GLU A 22 10.87 5.53 3.79
CA GLU A 22 9.62 5.70 4.52
C GLU A 22 8.58 6.47 3.68
N MET A 23 8.98 7.56 3.03
CA MET A 23 8.10 8.34 2.15
C MET A 23 7.67 7.53 0.93
N LEU A 24 8.60 6.82 0.29
CA LEU A 24 8.30 5.99 -0.89
C LEU A 24 7.35 4.84 -0.54
N SER A 25 7.61 4.15 0.56
CA SER A 25 6.76 3.05 1.03
C SER A 25 5.38 3.53 1.47
N ALA A 26 5.26 4.73 2.05
CA ALA A 26 3.99 5.36 2.34
C ALA A 26 3.21 5.69 1.04
N GLY A 27 3.88 6.26 0.04
CA GLY A 27 3.28 6.58 -1.26
C GLY A 27 2.75 5.35 -1.99
N ALA A 28 3.55 4.27 -2.03
CA ALA A 28 3.14 3.01 -2.64
C ALA A 28 1.89 2.41 -1.97
N LYS A 29 1.82 2.46 -0.63
CA LYS A 29 0.62 1.99 0.12
C LYS A 29 -0.61 2.81 -0.22
N THR A 30 -0.49 4.13 -0.33
CA THR A 30 -1.63 4.99 -0.68
C THR A 30 -2.16 4.74 -2.09
N GLU A 31 -1.27 4.54 -3.08
CA GLU A 31 -1.71 4.23 -4.45
C GLU A 31 -2.50 2.93 -4.52
N LEU A 32 -2.01 1.89 -3.83
CA LEU A 32 -2.70 0.61 -3.75
C LEU A 32 -4.08 0.72 -3.08
N LEU A 33 -4.19 1.51 -2.00
CA LEU A 33 -5.47 1.74 -1.32
C LEU A 33 -6.45 2.53 -2.19
N MET A 34 -5.99 3.57 -2.88
CA MET A 34 -6.86 4.35 -3.78
C MET A 34 -7.35 3.50 -4.95
N ASN A 35 -6.50 2.64 -5.51
CA ASN A 35 -6.90 1.70 -6.55
C ASN A 35 -7.88 0.65 -6.03
N ALA A 36 -7.70 0.15 -4.80
CA ALA A 36 -8.61 -0.79 -4.19
C ALA A 36 -10.01 -0.19 -3.97
N VAL A 37 -10.09 1.09 -3.58
CA VAL A 37 -11.36 1.82 -3.47
C VAL A 37 -12.02 2.01 -4.83
N ASN A 38 -11.25 2.39 -5.86
CA ASN A 38 -11.79 2.56 -7.22
C ASN A 38 -12.29 1.26 -7.85
N CYS A 39 -11.75 0.12 -7.44
CA CYS A 39 -12.12 -1.21 -7.93
C CYS A 39 -13.21 -1.89 -7.09
N ASP A 40 -13.85 -1.17 -6.17
CA ASP A 40 -14.89 -1.70 -5.26
C ASP A 40 -14.46 -2.98 -4.51
N VAL A 41 -13.18 -3.04 -4.10
CA VAL A 41 -12.66 -4.19 -3.34
C VAL A 41 -13.40 -4.26 -2.00
N PRO A 42 -13.85 -5.46 -1.57
CA PRO A 42 -14.50 -5.61 -0.27
C PRO A 42 -13.66 -5.02 0.85
N HIS A 43 -14.29 -4.16 1.66
CA HIS A 43 -13.63 -3.40 2.71
C HIS A 43 -12.78 -4.25 3.66
N GLN A 44 -13.16 -5.52 3.89
CA GLN A 44 -12.38 -6.49 4.66
C GLN A 44 -10.94 -6.63 4.12
N TYR A 45 -10.77 -6.89 2.83
CA TYR A 45 -9.43 -7.07 2.24
C TYR A 45 -8.60 -5.79 2.25
N ILE A 46 -9.25 -4.63 2.15
CA ILE A 46 -8.59 -3.33 2.28
C ILE A 46 -8.05 -3.16 3.72
N ARG A 47 -8.84 -3.51 4.74
CA ARG A 47 -8.39 -3.46 6.14
C ARG A 47 -7.25 -4.43 6.38
N GLU A 48 -7.36 -5.67 5.91
CA GLU A 48 -6.30 -6.69 6.02
C GLU A 48 -4.98 -6.24 5.39
N MET A 49 -5.04 -5.51 4.26
CA MET A 49 -3.85 -4.93 3.64
C MET A 49 -3.21 -3.79 4.48
N VAL A 50 -4.01 -3.03 5.23
CA VAL A 50 -3.50 -1.94 6.09
C VAL A 50 -2.97 -2.46 7.42
N THR A 51 -3.69 -3.37 8.07
CA THR A 51 -3.31 -3.93 9.37
C THR A 51 -2.21 -4.99 9.24
N GLY A 52 -2.11 -5.65 8.09
CA GLY A 52 -1.20 -6.78 7.88
C GLY A 52 -1.66 -8.07 8.59
N GLU A 53 -2.86 -8.06 9.18
CA GLU A 53 -3.46 -9.20 9.85
C GLU A 53 -4.70 -9.64 9.09
N LYS A 54 -4.81 -10.95 8.87
CA LYS A 54 -5.97 -11.54 8.21
C LYS A 54 -7.15 -11.52 9.18
N GLU A 55 -8.24 -10.91 8.77
CA GLU A 55 -9.47 -10.94 9.57
C GLU A 55 -10.13 -12.30 9.37
N VAL A 56 -10.18 -13.08 10.44
CA VAL A 56 -10.88 -14.36 10.43
C VAL A 56 -12.37 -14.07 10.42
N SER A 57 -12.97 -14.13 9.24
CA SER A 57 -14.43 -14.18 9.13
C SER A 57 -14.89 -15.55 9.65
N ASP A 58 -15.26 -15.61 10.93
CA ASP A 58 -15.98 -16.75 11.53
C ASP A 58 -17.29 -17.11 10.81
N CYS A 59 -17.69 -16.33 9.79
CA CYS A 59 -18.91 -16.56 9.00
C CYS A 59 -18.76 -17.47 7.77
N VAL A 60 -17.57 -17.95 7.39
CA VAL A 60 -17.43 -18.82 6.18
C VAL A 60 -17.71 -20.31 6.47
N LEU A 61 -17.75 -20.74 7.75
CA LEU A 61 -18.06 -22.14 8.08
C LEU A 61 -19.54 -22.52 7.92
N PHE A 62 -20.45 -21.56 7.80
CA PHE A 62 -21.90 -21.86 7.66
C PHE A 62 -22.37 -22.09 6.23
N SER A 63 -21.55 -21.80 5.21
CA SER A 63 -21.97 -21.91 3.80
C SER A 63 -21.51 -23.19 3.10
N THR A 64 -20.59 -23.97 3.68
CA THR A 64 -20.16 -25.26 3.12
C THR A 64 -20.83 -26.48 3.78
N GLU A 65 -21.57 -26.30 4.87
CA GLU A 65 -22.27 -27.39 5.60
C GLU A 65 -23.78 -27.46 5.30
N LYS A 66 -24.23 -26.85 4.19
CA LYS A 66 -25.53 -27.14 3.58
C LYS A 66 -25.39 -27.25 2.07
N ARG A 67 -24.70 -28.29 1.62
CA ARG A 67 -24.93 -28.87 0.30
C ARG A 67 -24.66 -30.37 0.31
#